data_AF-A0A2R6J798-F1
#
_entry.id   AF-A0A2R6J798-F1
#
_cell.length_a   1.000
_cell.length_b   1.000
_cell.length_c   1.000
_cell.angle_alpha   90.00
_cell.angle_beta   90.00
_cell.angle_gamma   90.00
#
_symmetry.space_group_name_H-M   'P 1'
#
loop_
_entity.id
_entity.type
_entity.pdbx_description
1 polymer ?
#
loop_
_entity_poly.entity_id
_entity_poly.type
_entity_poly.pdbx_seq_one_letter_code
_entity_poly.pdbx_strand_id
1 'polypeptide(L)'
;MFPTDETSDRGQILVIVGLLIAVIFVALALVLNAAIFAENLSTRETADSEKPSAYAANTGSTVADVYNRTNDNDIRTVADAESTFDGALRAWADSRSDTAAENGALFEADWTTHVGWRLEQDEDRSFTPADGDSKTEWTVADGVQNISAFELNVKRTKLYNGADTAAFYVFLSDGTDTWKVFVYRNGGGDIVVSADDPTTTPQCTRPTDRAVIDVRGGTVAGTNCTALNLPTSLDGELSIEFRNVQATGGPERVNGTYTLVVNGSDAVTTDANGHPKRFNASGKMPPTATAVVYAVRYDTRYQRKEVVHDVEGWHSPREEAYQPS
;
A
#
# COMPACT_ATOMS: atom_id res chain seq x y z
N MET A 1 85.93 -44.56 -41.68
CA MET A 1 85.02 -45.67 -41.35
C MET A 1 84.75 -45.59 -39.85
N PHE A 2 83.46 -45.53 -39.47
CA PHE A 2 82.92 -45.20 -38.14
C PHE A 2 83.41 -46.13 -37.00
N PRO A 3 83.24 -45.72 -35.72
CA PRO A 3 81.98 -46.07 -35.05
C PRO A 3 81.31 -44.88 -34.33
N THR A 4 80.00 -44.77 -34.54
CA THR A 4 79.02 -44.06 -33.72
C THR A 4 78.77 -44.85 -32.44
N ASP A 5 78.95 -44.26 -31.26
CA ASP A 5 78.61 -44.91 -29.98
C ASP A 5 77.30 -44.31 -29.42
N GLU A 6 76.21 -45.06 -29.64
CA GLU A 6 74.81 -44.77 -29.31
C GLU A 6 74.46 -44.92 -27.81
N THR A 7 75.39 -44.67 -26.89
CA THR A 7 75.16 -44.87 -25.45
C THR A 7 74.97 -43.57 -24.65
N SER A 8 75.32 -42.40 -25.20
CA SER A 8 75.11 -41.11 -24.53
C SER A 8 73.67 -40.56 -24.67
N ASP A 9 72.86 -41.12 -25.58
CA ASP A 9 71.53 -40.59 -25.90
C ASP A 9 70.43 -41.17 -24.99
N ARG A 10 70.57 -42.43 -24.54
CA ARG A 10 69.53 -43.11 -23.72
C ARG A 10 69.47 -42.62 -22.28
N GLY A 11 70.59 -42.22 -21.69
CA GLY A 11 70.66 -41.64 -20.35
C GLY A 11 70.07 -40.23 -20.29
N GLN A 12 70.35 -39.40 -21.31
CA GLN A 12 69.73 -38.08 -21.45
C GLN A 12 68.23 -38.19 -21.74
N ILE A 13 67.80 -39.15 -22.57
CA ILE A 13 66.37 -39.40 -22.81
C ILE A 13 65.65 -39.80 -21.51
N LEU A 14 66.24 -40.62 -20.64
CA LEU A 14 65.62 -40.97 -19.35
C LEU A 14 65.49 -39.77 -18.41
N VAL A 15 66.48 -38.88 -18.36
CA VAL A 15 66.41 -37.66 -17.55
C VAL A 15 65.39 -36.67 -18.11
N ILE A 16 65.34 -36.51 -19.44
CA ILE A 16 64.37 -35.64 -20.13
C ILE A 16 62.93 -36.17 -19.94
N VAL A 17 62.72 -37.47 -20.08
CA VAL A 17 61.41 -38.11 -19.86
C VAL A 17 61.02 -38.02 -18.39
N GLY A 18 61.95 -38.25 -17.45
CA GLY A 18 61.69 -38.10 -16.02
C GLY A 18 61.33 -36.66 -15.63
N LEU A 19 62.02 -35.67 -16.20
CA LEU A 19 61.73 -34.25 -15.99
C LEU A 19 60.36 -33.87 -16.57
N LEU A 20 60.03 -34.34 -17.78
CA LEU A 20 58.73 -34.11 -18.41
C LEU A 20 57.59 -34.69 -17.57
N ILE A 21 57.75 -35.91 -17.05
CA ILE A 21 56.77 -36.53 -16.16
C ILE A 21 56.60 -35.72 -14.87
N ALA A 22 57.71 -35.27 -14.26
CA ALA A 22 57.67 -34.44 -13.06
C ALA A 22 56.94 -33.10 -13.31
N VAL A 23 57.21 -32.43 -14.43
CA VAL A 23 56.54 -31.19 -14.82
C VAL A 23 55.04 -31.41 -15.06
N ILE A 24 54.66 -32.53 -15.69
CA ILE A 24 53.25 -32.88 -15.88
C ILE A 24 52.57 -33.09 -14.53
N PHE A 25 53.20 -33.79 -13.56
CA PHE A 25 52.63 -33.96 -12.22
C PHE A 25 52.47 -32.64 -11.46
N VAL A 26 53.45 -31.73 -11.56
CA VAL A 26 53.34 -30.40 -10.96
C VAL A 26 52.22 -29.60 -11.63
N ALA A 27 52.12 -29.64 -12.96
CA ALA A 27 51.04 -28.99 -13.68
C ALA A 27 49.66 -29.57 -13.31
N LEU A 28 49.56 -30.90 -13.18
CA LEU A 28 48.33 -31.57 -12.74
C LEU A 28 47.96 -31.20 -11.31
N ALA A 29 48.93 -31.13 -10.40
CA ALA A 29 48.71 -30.70 -9.03
C ALA A 29 48.25 -29.24 -8.96
N LEU A 30 48.83 -28.36 -9.79
CA LEU A 30 48.42 -26.97 -9.89
C LEU A 30 47.01 -26.83 -10.46
N VAL A 31 46.67 -27.58 -11.52
CA VAL A 31 45.32 -27.58 -12.12
C VAL A 31 44.29 -28.14 -11.14
N LEU A 32 44.62 -29.22 -10.42
CA LEU A 32 43.72 -29.81 -9.43
C LEU A 32 43.50 -28.87 -8.24
N ASN A 33 44.57 -28.26 -7.73
CA ASN A 33 44.46 -27.26 -6.66
C ASN A 33 43.72 -26.01 -7.11
N ALA A 34 43.92 -25.55 -8.35
CA ALA A 34 43.21 -24.41 -8.92
C ALA A 34 41.73 -24.72 -9.18
N ALA A 35 41.40 -25.93 -9.64
CA ALA A 35 40.02 -26.38 -9.82
C ALA A 35 39.30 -26.50 -8.48
N ILE A 36 39.92 -27.11 -7.47
CA ILE A 36 39.37 -27.18 -6.11
C ILE A 36 39.22 -25.77 -5.52
N PHE A 37 40.19 -24.88 -5.72
CA PHE A 37 40.09 -23.50 -5.24
C PHE A 37 38.98 -22.71 -5.95
N ALA A 38 38.84 -22.87 -7.27
CA ALA A 38 37.79 -22.22 -8.06
C ALA A 38 36.40 -22.77 -7.75
N GLU A 39 36.26 -24.08 -7.54
CA GLU A 39 34.99 -24.72 -7.19
C GLU A 39 34.58 -24.35 -5.76
N ASN A 40 35.53 -24.29 -4.82
CA ASN A 40 35.28 -23.86 -3.44
C ASN A 40 35.02 -22.35 -3.33
N LEU A 41 35.62 -21.53 -4.21
CA LEU A 41 35.34 -20.09 -4.30
C LEU A 41 33.97 -19.82 -4.93
N SER A 42 33.66 -20.46 -6.06
CA SER A 42 32.38 -20.32 -6.76
C SER A 42 31.20 -20.79 -5.91
N THR A 43 31.33 -21.92 -5.21
CA THR A 43 30.27 -22.43 -4.33
C THR A 43 30.07 -21.54 -3.10
N ARG A 44 31.15 -20.96 -2.55
CA ARG A 44 31.06 -19.99 -1.45
C ARG A 44 30.44 -18.67 -1.88
N GLU A 45 30.83 -18.10 -3.01
CA GLU A 45 30.25 -16.86 -3.51
C GLU A 45 28.78 -17.04 -3.89
N THR A 46 28.40 -18.17 -4.50
CA THR A 46 27.00 -18.46 -4.85
C THR A 46 26.15 -18.68 -3.60
N ALA A 47 26.62 -19.48 -2.62
CA ALA A 47 25.89 -19.70 -1.37
C ALA A 47 25.85 -18.47 -0.45
N ASP A 48 26.87 -17.60 -0.50
CA ASP A 48 26.91 -16.34 0.25
C ASP A 48 26.10 -15.22 -0.45
N SER A 49 25.76 -15.34 -1.74
CA SER A 49 24.93 -14.39 -2.50
C SER A 49 23.46 -14.81 -2.66
N GLU A 50 23.14 -16.10 -2.69
CA GLU A 50 21.76 -16.62 -2.67
C GLU A 50 21.05 -16.39 -1.32
N LYS A 51 21.80 -16.39 -0.21
CA LYS A 51 21.23 -16.13 1.11
C LYS A 51 20.71 -14.67 1.23
N PRO A 52 21.50 -13.62 0.94
CA PRO A 52 21.02 -12.24 0.96
C PRO A 52 19.81 -11.97 0.06
N SER A 53 19.76 -12.53 -1.15
CA SER A 53 18.62 -12.34 -2.07
C SER A 53 17.34 -13.01 -1.57
N ALA A 54 17.45 -14.15 -0.87
CA ALA A 54 16.32 -14.78 -0.19
C ALA A 54 15.82 -13.97 1.03
N TYR A 55 16.69 -13.21 1.72
CA TYR A 55 16.26 -12.28 2.77
C TYR A 55 15.46 -11.11 2.18
N ALA A 56 15.95 -10.51 1.09
CA ALA A 56 15.29 -9.39 0.41
C ALA A 56 13.95 -9.71 -0.22
N ALA A 57 13.85 -10.84 -0.92
CA ALA A 57 12.61 -11.28 -1.55
C ALA A 57 11.50 -11.53 -0.51
N ASN A 58 11.86 -11.85 0.73
CA ASN A 58 10.91 -12.13 1.80
C ASN A 58 10.44 -10.87 2.55
N THR A 59 11.19 -9.75 2.53
CA THR A 59 10.84 -8.53 3.26
C THR A 59 9.52 -7.94 2.77
N GLY A 60 9.38 -7.69 1.47
CA GLY A 60 8.16 -7.09 0.91
C GLY A 60 6.90 -7.93 1.13
N SER A 61 7.00 -9.25 0.96
CA SER A 61 5.89 -10.17 1.27
C SER A 61 5.52 -10.16 2.74
N THR A 62 6.51 -10.11 3.64
CA THR A 62 6.24 -10.09 5.08
C THR A 62 5.57 -8.79 5.50
N VAL A 63 6.04 -7.65 4.99
CA VAL A 63 5.41 -6.34 5.24
C VAL A 63 3.96 -6.36 4.75
N ALA A 64 3.71 -6.88 3.55
CA ALA A 64 2.36 -7.02 3.00
C ALA A 64 1.46 -7.95 3.86
N ASP A 65 2.00 -9.06 4.36
CA ASP A 65 1.24 -9.99 5.21
C ASP A 65 0.89 -9.36 6.57
N VAL A 66 1.85 -8.67 7.20
CA VAL A 66 1.64 -7.94 8.45
C VAL A 66 0.63 -6.79 8.24
N TYR A 67 0.74 -6.08 7.12
CA TYR A 67 -0.17 -5.02 6.72
C TYR A 67 -1.61 -5.53 6.60
N ASN A 68 -1.83 -6.58 5.79
CA ASN A 68 -3.15 -7.17 5.58
C ASN A 68 -3.73 -7.67 6.89
N ARG A 69 -2.95 -8.44 7.66
CA ARG A 69 -3.37 -8.96 8.95
C ARG A 69 -3.76 -7.85 9.93
N THR A 70 -3.02 -6.74 9.96
CA THR A 70 -3.33 -5.62 10.84
C THR A 70 -4.64 -4.96 10.43
N ASN A 71 -4.85 -4.75 9.13
CA ASN A 71 -6.03 -4.06 8.59
C ASN A 71 -7.29 -4.93 8.51
N ASP A 72 -7.14 -6.24 8.57
CA ASP A 72 -8.23 -7.21 8.73
C ASP A 72 -8.68 -7.31 10.19
N ASN A 73 -7.87 -6.82 11.15
CA ASN A 73 -8.32 -6.69 12.52
C ASN A 73 -9.22 -5.47 12.67
N ASP A 74 -10.26 -5.62 13.49
CA ASP A 74 -11.21 -4.55 13.83
C ASP A 74 -10.63 -3.56 14.86
N ILE A 75 -9.53 -2.91 14.49
CA ILE A 75 -8.79 -2.01 15.38
C ILE A 75 -9.54 -0.69 15.55
N ARG A 76 -9.73 -0.28 16.81
CA ARG A 76 -10.57 0.86 17.17
C ARG A 76 -9.85 2.19 17.23
N THR A 77 -8.54 2.19 17.46
CA THR A 77 -7.75 3.41 17.61
C THR A 77 -6.52 3.38 16.72
N VAL A 78 -6.10 4.56 16.29
CA VAL A 78 -4.91 4.72 15.45
C VAL A 78 -3.65 4.28 16.17
N ALA A 79 -3.52 4.59 17.46
CA ALA A 79 -2.39 4.16 18.29
C ALA A 79 -2.32 2.62 18.40
N ASP A 80 -3.45 1.93 18.53
CA ASP A 80 -3.48 0.47 18.55
C ASP A 80 -3.11 -0.12 17.18
N ALA A 81 -3.50 0.53 16.08
CA ALA A 81 -3.16 0.06 14.72
C ALA A 81 -1.66 0.16 14.47
N GLU A 82 -1.07 1.30 14.82
CA GLU A 82 0.38 1.53 14.77
C GLU A 82 1.12 0.53 15.67
N SER A 83 0.75 0.42 16.95
CA SER A 83 1.39 -0.50 17.88
C SER A 83 1.25 -1.96 17.49
N THR A 84 0.11 -2.37 16.91
CA THR A 84 -0.11 -3.74 16.45
C THR A 84 0.79 -4.07 15.26
N PHE A 85 0.85 -3.16 14.29
CA PHE A 85 1.71 -3.30 13.12
C PHE A 85 3.19 -3.32 13.51
N ASP A 86 3.63 -2.32 14.27
CA ASP A 86 5.02 -2.16 14.69
C ASP A 86 5.46 -3.33 15.57
N GLY A 87 4.59 -3.80 16.47
CA GLY A 87 4.86 -4.98 17.29
C GLY A 87 5.07 -6.24 16.45
N ALA A 88 4.25 -6.45 15.43
CA ALA A 88 4.36 -7.60 14.54
C ALA A 88 5.62 -7.53 13.66
N LEU A 89 5.92 -6.36 13.08
CA LEU A 89 7.09 -6.16 12.23
C LEU A 89 8.39 -6.23 13.05
N ARG A 90 8.38 -5.72 14.29
CA ARG A 90 9.50 -5.83 15.22
C ARG A 90 9.79 -7.27 15.63
N ALA A 91 8.75 -8.05 15.96
CA ALA A 91 8.93 -9.47 16.28
C ALA A 91 9.55 -10.25 15.10
N TRP A 92 9.17 -9.91 13.87
CA TRP A 92 9.81 -10.46 12.67
C TRP A 92 11.26 -10.01 12.51
N ALA A 93 11.55 -8.72 12.68
CA ALA A 93 12.89 -8.17 12.56
C ALA A 93 13.85 -8.74 13.62
N ASP A 94 13.39 -8.91 14.86
CA ASP A 94 14.15 -9.52 15.95
C ASP A 94 14.48 -10.99 15.62
N SER A 95 13.49 -11.77 15.15
CA SER A 95 13.72 -13.16 14.73
C SER A 95 14.72 -13.28 13.57
N ARG A 96 14.69 -12.33 12.63
CA ARG A 96 15.64 -12.25 11.52
C ARG A 96 17.04 -11.86 11.99
N SER A 97 17.13 -10.96 12.95
CA SER A 97 18.40 -10.54 13.57
C SER A 97 19.07 -11.70 14.30
N ASP A 98 18.31 -12.47 15.09
CA ASP A 98 18.82 -13.66 15.78
C ASP A 98 19.35 -14.69 14.78
N THR A 99 18.58 -14.99 13.73
CA THR A 99 18.98 -15.92 12.67
C THR A 99 20.22 -15.43 11.93
N ALA A 100 20.32 -14.12 11.65
CA ALA A 100 21.50 -13.54 11.03
C ALA A 100 22.74 -13.68 11.92
N ALA A 101 22.61 -13.40 13.22
CA ALA A 101 23.68 -13.51 14.20
C ALA A 101 24.23 -14.94 14.32
N GLU A 102 23.37 -15.96 14.34
CA GLU A 102 23.78 -17.37 14.32
C GLU A 102 24.63 -17.72 13.08
N ASN A 103 24.40 -17.01 11.97
CA ASN A 103 25.11 -17.19 10.71
C ASN A 103 26.34 -16.26 10.54
N GLY A 104 26.71 -15.52 11.60
CA GLY A 104 27.79 -14.54 11.59
C GLY A 104 27.50 -13.32 10.70
N ALA A 105 26.23 -12.95 10.59
CA ALA A 105 25.73 -11.80 9.86
C ALA A 105 25.03 -10.81 10.79
N LEU A 106 24.77 -9.62 10.28
CA LEU A 106 23.94 -8.57 10.87
C LEU A 106 22.69 -8.40 10.00
N PHE A 107 21.54 -8.27 10.63
CA PHE A 107 20.31 -7.82 9.98
C PHE A 107 19.76 -6.64 10.77
N GLU A 108 19.41 -5.58 10.07
CA GLU A 108 18.79 -4.37 10.60
C GLU A 108 17.55 -4.08 9.77
N ALA A 109 16.50 -3.59 10.43
CA ALA A 109 15.27 -3.18 9.79
C ALA A 109 14.74 -1.93 10.49
N ASP A 110 14.46 -0.92 9.68
CA ASP A 110 13.86 0.34 10.10
C ASP A 110 12.61 0.58 9.26
N TRP A 111 11.59 1.19 9.87
CA TRP A 111 10.35 1.49 9.16
C TRP A 111 9.65 2.71 9.73
N THR A 112 8.81 3.30 8.88
CA THR A 112 7.86 4.34 9.25
C THR A 112 6.47 3.84 8.91
N THR A 113 5.64 3.70 9.93
CA THR A 113 4.26 3.28 9.80
C THR A 113 3.38 4.50 9.63
N HIS A 114 2.52 4.47 8.62
CA HIS A 114 1.56 5.53 8.39
C HIS A 114 0.14 5.00 8.55
N VAL A 115 -0.62 5.69 9.39
CA VAL A 115 -1.92 5.27 9.90
C VAL A 115 -3.03 6.24 9.54
N GLY A 116 -4.24 5.73 9.49
CA GLY A 116 -5.42 6.50 9.14
C GLY A 116 -6.69 5.73 9.46
N TRP A 117 -7.76 6.07 8.75
CA TRP A 117 -9.08 5.52 9.03
C TRP A 117 -9.73 4.96 7.76
N ARG A 118 -10.29 3.76 7.89
CA ARG A 118 -11.27 3.20 6.95
C ARG A 118 -12.66 3.48 7.52
N LEU A 119 -13.39 4.33 6.81
CA LEU A 119 -14.75 4.77 7.13
C LEU A 119 -15.70 4.07 6.17
N GLU A 120 -16.66 3.33 6.71
CA GLU A 120 -17.48 2.45 5.90
C GLU A 120 -18.94 2.50 6.32
N GLN A 121 -19.80 2.38 5.31
CA GLN A 121 -21.18 2.01 5.48
C GLN A 121 -21.45 0.88 4.49
N ASP A 122 -21.48 -0.34 5.00
CA ASP A 122 -21.64 -1.58 4.22
C ASP A 122 -23.11 -2.00 4.04
N GLU A 123 -24.03 -1.39 4.79
CA GLU A 123 -25.47 -1.58 4.65
C GLU A 123 -26.17 -0.40 3.96
N ASP A 124 -27.27 -0.71 3.27
CA ASP A 124 -28.09 0.28 2.59
C ASP A 124 -28.88 1.17 3.55
N ARG A 125 -28.31 2.31 3.91
CA ARG A 125 -28.96 3.32 4.78
C ARG A 125 -28.68 4.75 4.29
N SER A 126 -29.34 5.73 4.90
CA SER A 126 -29.00 7.14 4.69
C SER A 126 -27.55 7.38 5.12
N PHE A 127 -26.83 8.27 4.43
CA PHE A 127 -25.43 8.61 4.71
C PHE A 127 -25.30 9.52 5.96
N THR A 128 -26.14 9.30 6.97
CA THR A 128 -26.11 10.00 8.26
C THR A 128 -25.06 9.39 9.18
N PRO A 129 -24.53 10.16 10.15
CA PRO A 129 -23.59 9.63 11.12
C PRO A 129 -24.29 8.67 12.09
N ALA A 130 -23.51 7.83 12.78
CA ALA A 130 -24.00 6.90 13.79
C ALA A 130 -24.64 7.60 15.00
N ASP A 131 -24.25 8.86 15.28
CA ASP A 131 -24.73 9.65 16.41
C ASP A 131 -25.94 10.56 16.07
N GLY A 132 -26.50 10.46 14.86
CA GLY A 132 -27.61 11.32 14.46
C GLY A 132 -28.24 11.01 13.11
N ASP A 133 -29.27 10.16 13.10
CA ASP A 133 -29.99 9.76 11.89
C ASP A 133 -30.89 10.84 11.27
N SER A 134 -31.02 12.02 11.89
CA SER A 134 -31.81 13.14 11.37
C SER A 134 -30.96 14.32 10.90
N LYS A 135 -29.63 14.16 10.90
CA LYS A 135 -28.71 15.19 10.42
C LYS A 135 -28.94 15.41 8.92
N THR A 136 -28.99 16.68 8.52
CA THR A 136 -29.03 17.07 7.09
C THR A 136 -27.63 17.17 6.52
N GLU A 137 -26.62 17.34 7.37
CA GLU A 137 -25.22 17.46 7.03
C GLU A 137 -24.32 17.11 8.21
N TRP A 138 -23.09 16.69 7.92
CA TRP A 138 -22.06 16.41 8.90
C TRP A 138 -20.67 16.27 8.25
N THR A 139 -19.63 16.57 9.04
CA THR A 139 -18.23 16.30 8.66
C THR A 139 -17.92 14.83 8.85
N VAL A 140 -17.53 14.17 7.76
CA VAL A 140 -17.18 12.76 7.71
C VAL A 140 -15.75 12.55 8.20
N ALA A 141 -14.84 13.42 7.73
CA ALA A 141 -13.43 13.45 8.10
C ALA A 141 -12.91 14.89 7.99
N ASP A 142 -11.93 15.26 8.80
CA ASP A 142 -11.36 16.61 8.87
C ASP A 142 -9.86 16.54 9.16
N GLY A 143 -9.04 17.43 8.60
CA GLY A 143 -7.58 17.31 8.70
C GLY A 143 -7.03 16.12 7.89
N VAL A 144 -7.68 15.78 6.78
CA VAL A 144 -7.31 14.65 5.92
C VAL A 144 -6.13 15.04 5.04
N GLN A 145 -4.99 14.39 5.22
CA GLN A 145 -3.80 14.67 4.40
C GLN A 145 -3.90 14.07 2.99
N ASN A 146 -4.57 12.93 2.86
CA ASN A 146 -4.76 12.24 1.59
C ASN A 146 -5.98 11.30 1.65
N ILE A 147 -6.59 11.05 0.50
CA ILE A 147 -7.71 10.14 0.30
C ILE A 147 -7.23 8.97 -0.58
N SER A 148 -7.07 7.78 0.02
CA SER A 148 -6.65 6.56 -0.70
C SER A 148 -7.76 5.95 -1.55
N ALA A 149 -8.99 6.00 -1.03
CA ALA A 149 -10.17 5.45 -1.67
C ALA A 149 -11.38 6.27 -1.26
N PHE A 150 -12.28 6.55 -2.20
CA PHE A 150 -13.52 7.25 -1.91
C PHE A 150 -14.59 6.81 -2.90
N GLU A 151 -15.39 5.84 -2.47
CA GLU A 151 -16.41 5.20 -3.28
C GLU A 151 -17.78 5.35 -2.62
N LEU A 152 -18.75 5.81 -3.39
CA LEU A 152 -20.15 5.95 -2.97
C LEU A 152 -21.02 5.08 -3.87
N ASN A 153 -21.82 4.21 -3.29
CA ASN A 153 -22.72 3.35 -4.05
C ASN A 153 -24.18 3.69 -3.77
N VAL A 154 -24.75 4.57 -4.60
CA VAL A 154 -26.02 5.26 -4.34
C VAL A 154 -27.22 4.61 -5.02
N LYS A 155 -28.40 4.70 -4.39
CA LYS A 155 -29.68 4.26 -4.96
C LYS A 155 -30.45 5.41 -5.61
N ARG A 156 -30.72 5.28 -6.91
CA ARG A 156 -31.47 6.26 -7.73
C ARG A 156 -32.82 6.67 -7.14
N THR A 157 -33.55 5.71 -6.57
CA THR A 157 -34.91 5.95 -6.04
C THR A 157 -34.92 6.88 -4.83
N LYS A 158 -33.79 6.98 -4.13
CA LYS A 158 -33.58 7.79 -2.91
C LYS A 158 -32.90 9.13 -3.17
N LEU A 159 -32.43 9.36 -4.40
CA LEU A 159 -31.83 10.63 -4.79
C LEU A 159 -32.89 11.73 -4.97
N TYR A 160 -32.50 12.95 -4.65
CA TYR A 160 -33.27 14.16 -4.94
C TYR A 160 -33.51 14.30 -6.46
N ASN A 161 -34.72 14.74 -6.84
CA ASN A 161 -35.12 14.91 -8.23
C ASN A 161 -34.96 16.37 -8.67
N GLY A 162 -33.78 16.72 -9.14
CA GLY A 162 -33.48 18.08 -9.58
C GLY A 162 -32.00 18.38 -9.56
N ALA A 163 -31.59 19.23 -10.51
CA ALA A 163 -30.24 19.77 -10.60
C ALA A 163 -30.20 21.10 -9.84
N ASP A 164 -30.23 21.07 -8.51
CA ASP A 164 -30.16 22.28 -7.69
C ASP A 164 -29.41 22.00 -6.37
N THR A 165 -29.20 23.05 -5.59
CA THR A 165 -28.44 23.01 -4.33
C THR A 165 -29.12 22.22 -3.21
N ALA A 166 -30.33 21.69 -3.42
CA ALA A 166 -30.98 20.76 -2.53
C ALA A 166 -30.52 19.30 -2.77
N ALA A 167 -29.87 18.98 -3.89
CA ALA A 167 -29.29 17.65 -4.10
C ALA A 167 -28.25 17.30 -3.02
N PHE A 168 -28.07 16.00 -2.75
CA PHE A 168 -26.94 15.53 -1.95
C PHE A 168 -25.63 15.90 -2.63
N TYR A 169 -24.65 16.35 -1.85
CA TYR A 169 -23.30 16.54 -2.36
C TYR A 169 -22.24 16.22 -1.33
N VAL A 170 -21.10 15.77 -1.85
CA VAL A 170 -19.85 15.72 -1.10
C VAL A 170 -19.21 17.10 -1.21
N PHE A 171 -18.82 17.66 -0.08
CA PHE A 171 -18.09 18.92 0.00
C PHE A 171 -16.67 18.62 0.47
N LEU A 172 -15.68 18.98 -0.35
CA LEU A 172 -14.27 18.93 -0.03
C LEU A 172 -13.75 20.36 0.08
N SER A 173 -12.94 20.66 1.09
CA SER A 173 -12.27 21.96 1.22
C SER A 173 -10.94 21.81 1.91
N ASP A 174 -9.95 22.63 1.53
CA ASP A 174 -8.67 22.79 2.23
C ASP A 174 -8.63 24.05 3.12
N GLY A 175 -9.79 24.67 3.35
CA GLY A 175 -9.93 25.94 4.05
C GLY A 175 -9.81 27.19 3.15
N THR A 176 -9.26 27.06 1.95
CA THR A 176 -9.13 28.17 0.97
C THR A 176 -10.02 27.92 -0.24
N ASP A 177 -9.87 26.74 -0.84
CA ASP A 177 -10.61 26.28 -1.99
C ASP A 177 -11.65 25.23 -1.58
N THR A 178 -12.64 25.05 -2.45
CA THR A 178 -13.73 24.10 -2.23
C THR A 178 -14.09 23.38 -3.51
N TRP A 179 -14.48 22.12 -3.40
CA TRP A 179 -15.00 21.33 -4.50
C TRP A 179 -16.27 20.61 -4.06
N LYS A 180 -17.30 20.67 -4.90
CA LYS A 180 -18.61 20.08 -4.58
C LYS A 180 -18.97 19.02 -5.59
N VAL A 181 -19.24 17.80 -5.16
CA VAL A 181 -19.70 16.72 -6.04
C VAL A 181 -21.15 16.43 -5.75
N PHE A 182 -22.04 16.92 -6.60
CA PHE A 182 -23.48 16.70 -6.50
C PHE A 182 -23.87 15.35 -7.09
N VAL A 183 -24.83 14.68 -6.45
CA VAL A 183 -25.43 13.44 -6.91
C VAL A 183 -26.95 13.55 -6.78
N TYR A 184 -27.65 13.43 -7.90
CA TYR A 184 -29.09 13.58 -7.98
C TYR A 184 -29.68 12.69 -9.07
N ARG A 185 -31.01 12.67 -9.17
CA ARG A 185 -31.69 12.13 -10.36
C ARG A 185 -32.25 13.23 -11.22
N ASN A 186 -32.20 13.04 -12.53
CA ASN A 186 -32.85 13.93 -13.49
C ASN A 186 -34.34 13.58 -13.66
N GLY A 187 -35.07 14.40 -14.42
CA GLY A 187 -36.49 14.17 -14.72
C GLY A 187 -36.79 12.90 -15.53
N GLY A 188 -35.80 12.35 -16.25
CA GLY A 188 -35.87 11.03 -16.90
C GLY A 188 -35.67 9.86 -15.92
N GLY A 189 -35.24 10.18 -14.70
CA GLY A 189 -35.02 9.24 -13.62
C GLY A 189 -33.59 8.75 -13.52
N ASP A 190 -32.65 9.15 -14.38
CA ASP A 190 -31.26 8.68 -14.37
C ASP A 190 -30.44 9.27 -13.22
N ILE A 191 -29.40 8.57 -12.78
CA ILE A 191 -28.42 9.10 -11.83
C ILE A 191 -27.52 10.09 -12.57
N VAL A 192 -27.35 11.28 -12.01
CA VAL A 192 -26.46 12.32 -12.54
C VAL A 192 -25.46 12.74 -11.46
N VAL A 193 -24.20 12.86 -11.87
CA VAL A 193 -23.09 13.39 -11.07
C VAL A 193 -22.54 14.64 -11.74
N SER A 194 -22.30 15.69 -10.97
CA SER A 194 -21.75 16.97 -11.45
C SER A 194 -20.83 17.60 -10.40
N ALA A 195 -19.82 18.35 -10.84
CA ALA A 195 -18.95 19.12 -9.95
C ALA A 195 -19.38 20.59 -9.83
N ASP A 196 -19.13 21.22 -8.69
CA ASP A 196 -19.28 22.64 -8.35
C ASP A 196 -20.69 23.25 -8.44
N ASP A 197 -21.36 23.09 -9.58
CA ASP A 197 -22.71 23.58 -9.84
C ASP A 197 -23.51 22.51 -10.62
N PRO A 198 -24.63 22.00 -10.09
CA PRO A 198 -25.41 20.96 -10.75
C PRO A 198 -26.10 21.41 -12.04
N THR A 199 -26.19 22.72 -12.30
CA THR A 199 -26.91 23.28 -13.45
C THR A 199 -26.02 23.61 -14.65
N THR A 200 -24.72 23.88 -14.44
CA THR A 200 -23.86 24.50 -15.47
C THR A 200 -22.59 23.73 -15.80
N THR A 201 -22.19 22.74 -15.01
CA THR A 201 -20.92 22.02 -15.21
C THR A 201 -21.11 20.69 -15.97
N PRO A 202 -20.01 20.03 -16.41
CA PRO A 202 -20.08 18.71 -17.01
C PRO A 202 -20.82 17.72 -16.13
N GLN A 203 -21.76 17.00 -16.73
CA GLN A 203 -22.62 16.02 -16.06
C GLN A 203 -22.31 14.61 -16.56
N CYS A 204 -22.25 13.67 -15.62
CA CYS A 204 -22.13 12.25 -15.90
C CYS A 204 -23.46 11.57 -15.58
N THR A 205 -24.20 11.25 -16.64
CA THR A 205 -25.52 10.61 -16.53
C THR A 205 -25.41 9.11 -16.72
N ARG A 206 -26.06 8.32 -15.87
CA ARG A 206 -26.15 6.86 -15.97
C ARG A 206 -27.60 6.37 -15.82
N PRO A 207 -28.16 5.69 -16.82
CA PRO A 207 -29.49 5.10 -16.76
C PRO A 207 -29.47 3.77 -16.01
N THR A 208 -29.13 3.80 -14.71
CA THR A 208 -29.04 2.63 -13.84
C THR A 208 -29.71 2.92 -12.50
N ASP A 209 -30.35 1.92 -11.89
CA ASP A 209 -30.97 2.04 -10.56
C ASP A 209 -29.95 2.25 -9.44
N ARG A 210 -28.70 1.83 -9.67
CA ARG A 210 -27.61 1.90 -8.70
C ARG A 210 -26.30 2.20 -9.41
N ALA A 211 -25.51 3.11 -8.86
CA ALA A 211 -24.21 3.49 -9.40
C ALA A 211 -23.15 3.61 -8.30
N VAL A 212 -22.00 3.01 -8.56
CA VAL A 212 -20.76 3.29 -7.81
C VAL A 212 -20.12 4.54 -8.41
N ILE A 213 -19.90 5.53 -7.56
CA ILE A 213 -19.23 6.79 -7.85
C ILE A 213 -17.89 6.70 -7.15
N ASP A 214 -16.84 6.45 -7.93
CA ASP A 214 -15.47 6.49 -7.44
C ASP A 214 -14.95 7.92 -7.62
N VAL A 215 -15.00 8.68 -6.54
CA VAL A 215 -14.59 10.09 -6.51
C VAL A 215 -13.09 10.21 -6.74
N ARG A 216 -12.30 9.26 -6.22
CA ARG A 216 -10.84 9.28 -6.35
C ARG A 216 -10.35 8.77 -7.71
N GLY A 217 -10.99 7.73 -8.23
CA GLY A 217 -10.71 7.14 -9.54
C GLY A 217 -11.40 7.87 -10.71
N GLY A 218 -12.28 8.84 -10.42
CA GLY A 218 -12.90 9.67 -11.44
C GLY A 218 -13.93 8.92 -12.30
N THR A 219 -14.67 7.97 -11.74
CA THR A 219 -15.62 7.14 -12.50
C THR A 219 -17.02 7.11 -11.91
N VAL A 220 -18.01 6.94 -12.79
CA VAL A 220 -19.42 6.69 -12.42
C VAL A 220 -19.89 5.45 -13.15
N ALA A 221 -20.27 4.42 -12.38
CA ALA A 221 -20.58 3.08 -12.85
C ALA A 221 -19.44 2.50 -13.72
N GLY A 222 -18.19 2.65 -13.26
CA GLY A 222 -16.98 2.16 -13.94
C GLY A 222 -16.60 2.92 -15.21
N THR A 223 -17.36 3.94 -15.61
CA THR A 223 -17.06 4.76 -16.78
C THR A 223 -16.51 6.11 -16.35
N ASN A 224 -15.40 6.53 -16.97
CA ASN A 224 -14.75 7.81 -16.65
C ASN A 224 -15.75 8.99 -16.69
N CYS A 225 -15.58 9.88 -15.73
CA CYS A 225 -16.39 11.06 -15.51
C CYS A 225 -15.47 12.25 -15.23
N THR A 226 -15.32 13.15 -16.20
CA THR A 226 -14.46 14.32 -16.07
C THR A 226 -14.88 15.28 -14.97
N ALA A 227 -16.17 15.25 -14.58
CA ALA A 227 -16.67 16.00 -13.44
C ALA A 227 -16.07 15.54 -12.10
N LEU A 228 -15.51 14.33 -12.02
CA LEU A 228 -14.86 13.80 -10.82
C LEU A 228 -13.34 14.01 -10.81
N ASN A 229 -12.80 14.75 -11.78
CA ASN A 229 -11.39 15.12 -11.75
C ASN A 229 -11.16 16.09 -10.59
N LEU A 230 -10.48 15.63 -9.55
CA LEU A 230 -10.16 16.43 -8.38
C LEU A 230 -9.38 17.69 -8.82
N PRO A 231 -9.81 18.90 -8.44
CA PRO A 231 -9.10 20.13 -8.77
C PRO A 231 -7.70 20.14 -8.15
N THR A 232 -6.69 20.56 -8.92
CA THR A 232 -5.32 20.73 -8.40
C THR A 232 -5.16 21.92 -7.47
N SER A 233 -6.21 22.76 -7.34
CA SER A 233 -6.24 23.86 -6.38
C SER A 233 -6.44 23.39 -4.94
N LEU A 234 -6.95 22.17 -4.74
CA LEU A 234 -7.02 21.56 -3.41
C LEU A 234 -5.66 20.95 -3.09
N ASP A 235 -4.83 21.69 -2.35
CA ASP A 235 -3.43 21.32 -2.08
C ASP A 235 -3.05 21.24 -0.58
N GLY A 236 -4.00 21.55 0.32
CA GLY A 236 -3.85 21.46 1.76
C GLY A 236 -4.51 20.25 2.43
N GLU A 237 -4.58 20.28 3.76
CA GLU A 237 -5.36 19.31 4.55
C GLU A 237 -6.85 19.46 4.26
N LEU A 238 -7.50 18.35 3.92
CA LEU A 238 -8.88 18.35 3.45
C LEU A 238 -9.88 18.13 4.58
N SER A 239 -10.99 18.85 4.52
CA SER A 239 -12.22 18.57 5.23
C SER A 239 -13.23 17.95 4.27
N ILE A 240 -13.81 16.81 4.65
CA ILE A 240 -14.78 16.06 3.86
C ILE A 240 -16.11 16.09 4.58
N GLU A 241 -17.13 16.64 3.93
CA GLU A 241 -18.48 16.71 4.46
C GLU A 241 -19.51 16.09 3.54
N PHE A 242 -20.50 15.45 4.16
CA PHE A 242 -21.72 15.05 3.49
C PHE A 242 -22.79 16.09 3.77
N ARG A 243 -23.29 16.71 2.71
CA ARG A 243 -24.26 17.80 2.76
C ARG A 243 -25.56 17.37 2.09
N ASN A 244 -26.69 17.83 2.61
CA ASN A 244 -28.03 17.44 2.18
C ASN A 244 -28.25 15.92 2.16
N VAL A 245 -27.80 15.17 3.17
CA VAL A 245 -28.07 13.72 3.25
C VAL A 245 -29.56 13.44 3.47
N GLN A 246 -30.25 14.37 4.13
CA GLN A 246 -31.69 14.39 4.34
C GLN A 246 -32.21 15.82 4.16
N ALA A 247 -33.49 15.95 3.82
CA ALA A 247 -34.19 17.23 3.91
C ALA A 247 -34.59 17.52 5.37
N THR A 248 -34.53 18.79 5.79
CA THR A 248 -35.00 19.20 7.13
C THR A 248 -36.46 18.82 7.33
N GLY A 249 -36.73 17.86 8.23
CA GLY A 249 -38.08 17.32 8.46
C GLY A 249 -38.70 16.62 7.25
N GLY A 250 -37.89 16.24 6.27
CA GLY A 250 -38.33 15.68 4.99
C GLY A 250 -37.66 14.34 4.66
N PRO A 251 -37.71 13.91 3.38
CA PRO A 251 -37.20 12.60 2.98
C PRO A 251 -35.66 12.56 2.95
N GLU A 252 -35.13 11.34 3.00
CA GLU A 252 -33.74 11.03 2.63
C GLU A 252 -33.43 11.53 1.21
N ARG A 253 -32.21 12.01 0.99
CA ARG A 253 -31.73 12.50 -0.31
C ARG A 253 -30.55 11.70 -0.86
N VAL A 254 -30.00 10.82 -0.04
CA VAL A 254 -29.01 9.80 -0.42
C VAL A 254 -29.20 8.58 0.46
N ASN A 255 -29.04 7.40 -0.14
CA ASN A 255 -29.06 6.11 0.53
C ASN A 255 -28.22 5.12 -0.28
N GLY A 256 -27.49 4.25 0.42
CA GLY A 256 -26.64 3.27 -0.23
C GLY A 256 -25.52 2.79 0.69
N THR A 257 -24.36 2.51 0.12
CA THR A 257 -23.13 2.16 0.85
C THR A 257 -22.01 3.13 0.49
N TYR A 258 -20.98 3.24 1.32
CA TYR A 258 -19.77 3.98 0.98
C TYR A 258 -18.54 3.39 1.66
N THR A 259 -17.39 3.59 1.04
CA THR A 259 -16.07 3.31 1.63
C THR A 259 -15.17 4.50 1.37
N LEU A 260 -14.58 5.03 2.44
CA LEU A 260 -13.66 6.15 2.42
C LEU A 260 -12.43 5.78 3.26
N VAL A 261 -11.25 5.83 2.66
CA VAL A 261 -9.98 5.59 3.34
C VAL A 261 -9.18 6.88 3.35
N VAL A 262 -8.96 7.43 4.54
CA VAL A 262 -8.29 8.71 4.76
C VAL A 262 -7.01 8.53 5.55
N ASN A 263 -5.98 9.30 5.18
CA ASN A 263 -4.75 9.44 5.94
C ASN A 263 -4.91 10.50 7.04
N GLY A 264 -4.34 10.20 8.20
CA GLY A 264 -4.21 11.12 9.33
C GLY A 264 -4.76 10.49 10.60
N SER A 265 -3.97 10.50 11.67
CA SER A 265 -4.43 10.04 12.99
C SER A 265 -5.64 10.84 13.47
N ASP A 266 -5.62 12.15 13.18
CA ASP A 266 -6.64 13.11 13.59
C ASP A 266 -7.71 13.35 12.52
N ALA A 267 -7.70 12.57 11.42
CA ALA A 267 -8.62 12.69 10.31
C ALA A 267 -10.10 12.51 10.71
N VAL A 268 -10.35 11.95 11.89
CA VAL A 268 -11.68 11.64 12.42
C VAL A 268 -11.77 12.17 13.85
N THR A 269 -12.85 12.88 14.17
CA THR A 269 -13.07 13.36 15.54
C THR A 269 -13.28 12.20 16.51
N THR A 270 -12.40 12.07 17.49
CA THR A 270 -12.46 11.03 18.52
C THR A 270 -12.96 11.54 19.88
N ASP A 271 -13.36 10.62 20.76
CA ASP A 271 -13.62 10.84 22.18
C ASP A 271 -12.34 10.79 23.01
N ALA A 272 -12.47 10.93 24.33
CA ALA A 272 -11.32 10.91 25.24
C ALA A 272 -10.56 9.57 25.27
N ASN A 273 -11.14 8.50 24.72
CA ASN A 273 -10.52 7.18 24.62
C ASN A 273 -9.96 6.92 23.21
N GLY A 274 -9.97 7.91 22.31
CA GLY A 274 -9.51 7.75 20.93
C GLY A 274 -10.52 7.03 20.03
N HIS A 275 -11.78 6.86 20.45
CA HIS A 275 -12.81 6.24 19.62
C HIS A 275 -13.53 7.28 18.74
N PRO A 276 -13.80 6.98 17.45
CA PRO A 276 -14.58 7.86 16.57
C PRO A 276 -15.97 8.18 17.13
N LYS A 277 -16.32 9.47 17.21
CA LYS A 277 -17.60 9.91 17.80
C LYS A 277 -18.82 9.68 16.90
N ARG A 278 -18.63 9.82 15.58
CA ARG A 278 -19.70 9.82 14.57
C ARG A 278 -19.87 8.49 13.86
N PHE A 279 -19.07 7.51 14.26
CA PHE A 279 -19.03 6.18 13.68
C PHE A 279 -19.13 5.14 14.79
N ASN A 280 -19.80 4.04 14.49
CA ASN A 280 -19.72 2.86 15.32
C ASN A 280 -18.39 2.13 15.08
N ALA A 281 -18.09 1.14 15.92
CA ALA A 281 -16.96 0.27 15.63
C ALA A 281 -17.33 -0.79 14.60
N SER A 282 -16.31 -1.35 13.94
CA SER A 282 -16.48 -2.51 13.07
C SER A 282 -17.25 -3.66 13.74
N GLY A 283 -18.04 -4.38 12.94
CA GLY A 283 -18.96 -5.43 13.40
C GLY A 283 -20.19 -4.91 14.17
N LYS A 284 -20.41 -3.59 14.21
CA LYS A 284 -21.65 -2.96 14.68
C LYS A 284 -22.42 -2.36 13.50
N MET A 285 -23.61 -1.83 13.78
CA MET A 285 -24.43 -1.17 12.77
C MET A 285 -23.65 -0.02 12.12
N PRO A 286 -23.58 0.08 10.78
CA PRO A 286 -22.87 1.17 10.11
C PRO A 286 -23.54 2.53 10.35
N PRO A 287 -22.84 3.66 10.12
CA PRO A 287 -21.48 3.72 9.60
C PRO A 287 -20.44 3.33 10.65
N THR A 288 -19.39 2.63 10.22
CA THR A 288 -18.29 2.16 11.06
C THR A 288 -16.99 2.85 10.72
N ALA A 289 -16.10 2.95 11.70
CA ALA A 289 -14.73 3.40 11.51
C ALA A 289 -13.76 2.37 12.11
N THR A 290 -12.75 2.03 11.32
CA THR A 290 -11.66 1.13 11.70
C THR A 290 -10.35 1.85 11.45
N ALA A 291 -9.47 1.85 12.46
CA ALA A 291 -8.12 2.36 12.28
C ALA A 291 -7.34 1.39 11.41
N VAL A 292 -6.59 1.91 10.45
CA VAL A 292 -5.83 1.11 9.49
C VAL A 292 -4.43 1.67 9.33
N VAL A 293 -3.47 0.79 9.07
CA VAL A 293 -2.21 1.18 8.45
C VAL A 293 -2.53 1.43 6.98
N TYR A 294 -2.26 2.62 6.46
CA TYR A 294 -2.53 2.91 5.04
C TYR A 294 -1.26 2.81 4.19
N ALA A 295 -0.09 3.01 4.79
CA ALA A 295 1.19 2.84 4.11
C ALA A 295 2.34 2.54 5.08
N VAL A 296 3.39 1.93 4.56
CA VAL A 296 4.60 1.62 5.31
C VAL A 296 5.80 1.90 4.42
N ARG A 297 6.74 2.71 4.92
CA ARG A 297 8.09 2.79 4.36
C ARG A 297 8.99 1.90 5.18
N TYR A 298 9.83 1.10 4.54
CA TYR A 298 10.78 0.25 5.25
C TYR A 298 12.14 0.27 4.55
N ASP A 299 13.18 0.13 5.36
CA ASP A 299 14.55 -0.11 4.94
C ASP A 299 15.07 -1.33 5.71
N THR A 300 15.70 -2.27 5.01
CA THR A 300 16.33 -3.42 5.65
C THR A 300 17.72 -3.61 5.11
N ARG A 301 18.64 -3.93 6.02
CA ARG A 301 20.05 -4.14 5.71
C ARG A 301 20.50 -5.48 6.23
N TYR A 302 21.05 -6.30 5.35
CA TYR A 302 21.73 -7.54 5.70
C TYR A 302 23.21 -7.43 5.37
N GLN A 303 24.08 -7.69 6.34
CA GLN A 303 25.53 -7.62 6.17
C GLN A 303 26.20 -8.89 6.67
N ARG A 304 27.02 -9.52 5.82
CA ARG A 304 27.88 -10.65 6.20
C ARG A 304 29.24 -10.53 5.52
N LYS A 305 30.31 -10.36 6.32
CA LYS A 305 31.66 -10.07 5.83
C LYS A 305 31.65 -8.84 4.90
N GLU A 306 32.04 -9.01 3.64
CA GLU A 306 32.09 -7.96 2.60
C GLU A 306 30.78 -7.85 1.81
N VAL A 307 29.81 -8.75 2.02
CA VAL A 307 28.51 -8.72 1.33
C VAL A 307 27.54 -7.89 2.14
N VAL A 308 27.04 -6.81 1.53
CA VAL A 308 25.95 -5.95 2.04
C VAL A 308 24.79 -6.03 1.07
N HIS A 309 23.58 -6.12 1.62
CA HIS A 309 22.36 -6.10 0.84
C HIS A 309 21.34 -5.21 1.54
N ASP A 310 20.98 -4.12 0.86
CA ASP A 310 20.02 -3.13 1.34
C ASP A 310 18.75 -3.23 0.50
N VAL A 311 17.60 -3.16 1.16
CA VAL A 311 16.28 -3.16 0.52
C VAL A 311 15.48 -2.02 1.12
N GLU A 312 15.28 -0.99 0.31
CA GLU A 312 14.28 0.03 0.59
C GLU A 312 12.98 -0.34 -0.15
N GLY A 313 11.85 -0.13 0.52
CA GLY A 313 10.56 -0.36 -0.10
C GLY A 313 9.43 0.46 0.51
N TRP A 314 8.33 0.46 -0.23
CA TRP A 314 7.09 1.09 0.16
C TRP A 314 5.95 0.09 -0.06
N HIS A 315 5.06 -0.02 0.91
CA HIS A 315 3.84 -0.82 0.77
C HIS A 315 2.60 0.06 0.95
N SER A 316 1.71 0.00 -0.03
CA SER A 316 0.40 0.67 -0.08
C SER A 316 -0.56 -0.19 -0.94
N PRO A 317 -1.87 -0.28 -0.61
CA PRO A 317 -2.86 -1.02 -1.40
C PRO A 317 -3.05 -0.51 -2.84
N ARG A 318 -2.68 0.75 -3.11
CA ARG A 318 -2.68 1.34 -4.45
C ARG A 318 -1.28 1.91 -4.71
N GLU A 319 -0.54 1.28 -5.63
CA GLU A 319 0.81 1.68 -6.04
C GLU A 319 0.86 3.11 -6.64
N GLU A 320 -0.25 3.64 -7.14
CA GLU A 320 -0.28 4.86 -7.97
C GLU A 320 -0.46 6.19 -7.20
N ALA A 321 -0.46 6.21 -5.86
CA ALA A 321 -0.81 7.44 -5.11
C ALA A 321 0.18 7.88 -4.02
N TYR A 322 1.31 7.20 -3.85
CA TYR A 322 2.08 7.34 -2.61
C TYR A 322 3.60 7.36 -2.82
N GLN A 323 4.11 8.47 -3.33
CA GLN A 323 5.42 8.96 -2.92
C GLN A 323 5.19 10.25 -2.15
N PRO A 324 5.42 10.30 -0.82
CA PRO A 324 5.59 11.59 -0.17
C PRO A 324 6.80 12.27 -0.83
N SER A 325 6.63 13.54 -1.20
CA SER A 325 7.71 14.43 -1.63
C SER A 325 8.79 14.55 -0.56
#